data_AF-A0A6C0ILG3-F1
#
_entry.id   AF-A0A6C0ILG3-F1
#
_cell.length_a   1.000
_cell.length_b   1.000
_cell.length_c   1.000
_cell.angle_alpha   90.00
_cell.angle_beta   90.00
_cell.angle_gamma   90.00
#
_symmetry.space_group_name_H-M   'P 1'
#
loop_
_entity.id
_entity.type
_entity.pdbx_description
1 polymer ?
#
loop_
_entity_poly.entity_id
_entity_poly.type
_entity_poly.pdbx_seq_one_letter_code
_entity_poly.pdbx_strand_id
1 'polypeptide(L)'
;MSTAMNTTTNDVYDVNINTYTPDELKELCQKLEEMSKINQVEAVRIFHKHNKDMINENKYGIHINVTDVENNVLKELEEFIEYVSNQEKKLTDMEELQQDIQTKYINKSY
;
A
#
# COMPACT_ATOMS: atom_id res chain seq x y z
N MET A 1 33.33 51.56 -1.41
CA MET A 1 32.95 51.08 -2.76
C MET A 1 32.88 49.57 -2.68
N SER A 2 31.67 49.00 -2.50
CA SER A 2 30.84 48.41 -3.57
C SER A 2 31.62 47.33 -4.33
N THR A 3 31.22 46.07 -4.40
CA THR A 3 29.91 45.44 -4.18
C THR A 3 30.13 43.96 -3.89
N ALA A 4 29.44 43.44 -2.87
CA ALA A 4 29.26 41.99 -2.68
C ALA A 4 28.36 41.46 -3.80
N MET A 5 28.81 40.46 -4.55
CA MET A 5 27.93 39.62 -5.33
C MET A 5 27.62 38.37 -4.51
N ASN A 6 26.53 38.46 -3.73
CA ASN A 6 25.80 37.29 -3.26
C ASN A 6 25.22 36.60 -4.49
N THR A 7 25.79 35.47 -4.89
CA THR A 7 25.07 34.50 -5.73
C THR A 7 24.09 33.77 -4.83
N THR A 8 22.88 34.31 -4.81
CA THR A 8 21.67 33.72 -4.23
C THR A 8 21.54 32.26 -4.64
N THR A 9 21.49 31.43 -3.60
CA THR A 9 20.95 30.08 -3.54
C THR A 9 19.70 29.92 -4.41
N ASN A 10 19.80 29.12 -5.46
CA ASN A 10 18.66 28.45 -6.07
C ASN A 10 18.99 26.96 -6.13
N ASP A 11 19.13 26.35 -4.95
CA ASP A 11 18.86 24.93 -4.82
C ASP A 11 17.34 24.79 -5.02
N VAL A 12 16.96 24.48 -6.26
CA VAL A 12 15.63 23.95 -6.56
C VAL A 12 15.59 22.60 -5.87
N TYR A 13 15.12 22.57 -4.63
CA TYR A 13 14.90 21.34 -3.91
C TYR A 13 13.82 20.54 -4.65
N ASP A 14 14.23 19.61 -5.50
CA ASP A 14 13.46 18.37 -5.68
C ASP A 14 13.46 17.69 -4.31
N VAL A 15 12.54 18.10 -3.44
CA VAL A 15 12.26 17.39 -2.20
C VAL A 15 11.65 16.08 -2.66
N ASN A 16 12.46 15.04 -2.73
CA ASN A 16 11.94 13.70 -2.96
C ASN A 16 11.04 13.36 -1.75
N ILE A 17 9.73 13.33 -1.98
CA ILE A 17 8.70 13.23 -0.93
C ILE A 17 8.78 11.86 -0.23
N ASN A 18 9.29 10.86 -0.94
CA ASN A 18 9.57 9.53 -0.43
C ASN A 18 10.92 9.00 -0.94
N THR A 19 11.36 7.87 -0.39
CA THR A 19 12.61 7.20 -0.77
C THR A 19 12.38 5.99 -1.66
N TYR A 20 11.14 5.75 -2.09
CA TYR A 20 10.77 4.58 -2.88
C TYR A 20 11.15 4.78 -4.34
N THR A 21 11.63 3.72 -4.96
CA THR A 21 11.88 3.68 -6.39
C THR A 21 10.56 3.55 -7.16
N PRO A 22 10.52 3.96 -8.44
CA PRO A 22 9.32 3.78 -9.26
C PRO A 22 8.83 2.32 -9.35
N ASP A 23 9.75 1.36 -9.32
CA ASP A 23 9.42 -0.06 -9.38
C ASP A 23 8.79 -0.55 -8.06
N GLU A 24 9.30 -0.11 -6.90
CA GLU A 24 8.70 -0.42 -5.59
C GLU A 24 7.29 0.17 -5.46
N LEU A 25 7.09 1.43 -5.90
CA LEU A 25 5.77 2.05 -5.91
C LEU A 25 4.80 1.31 -6.83
N LYS A 26 5.27 0.85 -8.00
CA LYS A 26 4.46 0.09 -8.94
C LYS A 26 4.04 -1.26 -8.34
N GLU A 27 4.96 -1.95 -7.69
CA GLU A 27 4.67 -3.23 -7.01
C GLU A 27 3.62 -3.04 -5.91
N LEU A 28 3.73 -1.96 -5.13
CA LEU A 28 2.77 -1.62 -4.08
C LEU A 28 1.38 -1.39 -4.66
N CYS A 29 1.27 -0.60 -5.73
CA CYS A 29 0.01 -0.37 -6.43
C CYS A 29 -0.60 -1.67 -6.96
N GLN A 30 0.20 -2.51 -7.60
CA GLN A 30 -0.28 -3.78 -8.14
C GLN A 30 -0.84 -4.69 -7.04
N LYS A 31 -0.13 -4.80 -5.91
CA LYS A 31 -0.61 -5.59 -4.76
C LYS A 31 -1.96 -5.07 -4.26
N LEU A 32 -2.14 -3.75 -4.16
CA LEU A 32 -3.42 -3.17 -3.74
C LEU A 32 -4.56 -3.44 -4.73
N GLU A 33 -4.29 -3.35 -6.02
CA GLU A 33 -5.29 -3.61 -7.07
C GLU A 33 -5.73 -5.08 -7.11
N GLU A 34 -4.87 -6.02 -6.71
CA GLU A 34 -5.18 -7.45 -6.63
C GLU A 34 -5.97 -7.83 -5.36
N MET A 35 -6.00 -6.97 -4.34
CA MET A 35 -6.73 -7.24 -3.09
C MET A 35 -8.26 -7.21 -3.26
N SER A 36 -8.97 -7.79 -2.30
CA SER A 36 -10.43 -7.67 -2.23
C SER A 36 -10.90 -6.21 -2.14
N LYS A 37 -12.11 -5.92 -2.63
CA LYS A 37 -12.71 -4.56 -2.56
C LYS A 37 -12.73 -4.00 -1.13
N ILE A 38 -12.95 -4.85 -0.13
CA ILE A 38 -12.97 -4.42 1.27
C ILE A 38 -11.58 -3.95 1.68
N ASN A 39 -10.55 -4.74 1.37
CA ASN A 39 -9.16 -4.40 1.70
C ASN A 39 -8.67 -3.17 0.93
N GLN A 40 -9.09 -2.99 -0.33
CA GLN A 40 -8.83 -1.77 -1.10
C GLN A 40 -9.44 -0.53 -0.42
N VAL A 41 -10.67 -0.63 0.09
CA VAL A 41 -11.30 0.48 0.84
C VAL A 41 -10.55 0.78 2.14
N GLU A 42 -10.06 -0.23 2.87
CA GLU A 42 -9.23 0.00 4.07
C GLU A 42 -7.88 0.64 3.72
N ALA A 43 -7.25 0.23 2.62
CA ALA A 43 -6.05 0.90 2.11
C ALA A 43 -6.30 2.39 1.80
N VAL A 44 -7.44 2.72 1.17
CA VAL A 44 -7.86 4.12 0.96
C VAL A 44 -8.06 4.87 2.28
N ARG A 45 -8.52 4.21 3.34
CA ARG A 45 -8.66 4.84 4.66
C ARG A 45 -7.32 5.23 5.28
N ILE A 46 -6.26 4.47 5.02
CA ILE A 46 -4.89 4.82 5.45
C ILE A 46 -4.49 6.15 4.80
N PHE A 47 -4.70 6.30 3.49
CA PHE A 47 -4.44 7.56 2.80
C PHE A 47 -5.29 8.72 3.35
N HIS A 48 -6.60 8.49 3.55
CA HIS A 48 -7.52 9.51 4.09
C HIS A 48 -7.12 9.97 5.50
N LYS A 49 -6.58 9.07 6.33
CA LYS A 49 -6.16 9.36 7.71
C LYS A 49 -4.98 10.34 7.75
N HIS A 50 -4.05 10.24 6.80
CA HIS A 50 -2.86 11.08 6.76
C HIS A 50 -3.06 12.37 5.97
N ASN A 51 -3.73 12.28 4.81
CA ASN A 51 -4.06 13.45 4.02
C ASN A 51 -5.27 13.20 3.11
N LYS A 52 -6.42 13.77 3.49
CA LYS A 52 -7.66 13.66 2.71
C LYS A 52 -7.55 14.29 1.31
N ASP A 53 -6.79 15.38 1.18
CA ASP A 53 -6.68 16.13 -0.08
C ASP A 53 -5.86 15.37 -1.14
N MET A 54 -5.18 14.30 -0.73
CA MET A 54 -4.42 13.40 -1.61
C MET A 54 -5.32 12.44 -2.41
N ILE A 55 -6.59 12.32 -2.04
CA ILE A 55 -7.57 11.45 -2.67
C ILE A 55 -8.37 12.28 -3.67
N ASN A 56 -8.14 12.04 -4.96
CA ASN A 56 -8.92 12.65 -6.03
C ASN A 56 -10.02 11.68 -6.48
N GLU A 57 -11.28 12.02 -6.20
CA GLU A 57 -12.42 11.20 -6.60
C GLU A 57 -13.08 11.74 -7.87
N ASN A 58 -13.35 10.85 -8.83
CA ASN A 58 -14.12 11.15 -10.02
C ASN A 58 -15.19 10.06 -10.27
N LYS A 59 -16.02 10.21 -11.32
CA LYS A 59 -17.08 9.24 -11.66
C LYS A 59 -16.60 7.79 -11.88
N TYR A 60 -15.30 7.58 -12.07
CA TYR A 60 -14.67 6.29 -12.35
C TYR A 60 -13.90 5.72 -11.14
N GLY A 61 -13.87 6.43 -10.01
CA GLY A 61 -13.26 5.95 -8.77
C GLY A 61 -12.31 6.96 -8.13
N ILE A 62 -11.38 6.43 -7.35
CA ILE A 62 -10.40 7.18 -6.57
C ILE A 62 -9.05 7.11 -7.28
N HIS A 63 -8.40 8.25 -7.45
CA HIS A 63 -7.05 8.38 -7.97
C HIS A 63 -6.13 8.96 -6.90
N ILE A 64 -4.99 8.31 -6.69
CA ILE A 64 -3.98 8.70 -5.71
C ILE A 64 -2.64 8.74 -6.44
N ASN A 65 -1.93 9.87 -6.37
CA ASN A 65 -0.57 9.94 -6.90
C ASN A 65 0.43 9.42 -5.86
N VAL A 66 0.86 8.17 -6.01
CA VAL A 66 1.76 7.51 -5.05
C VAL A 66 3.18 8.12 -4.98
N THR A 67 3.60 8.87 -6.00
CA THR A 67 4.90 9.56 -5.98
C THR A 67 4.94 10.72 -5.01
N ASP A 68 3.77 11.28 -4.68
CA ASP A 68 3.64 12.46 -3.82
C ASP A 68 3.22 12.09 -2.40
N VAL A 69 3.41 10.81 -2.05
CA VAL A 69 3.05 10.25 -0.75
C VAL A 69 4.28 10.19 0.14
N GLU A 70 4.14 10.58 1.39
CA GLU A 70 5.22 10.51 2.38
C GLU A 70 5.57 9.06 2.75
N ASN A 71 6.85 8.83 3.07
CA ASN A 71 7.39 7.52 3.45
C ASN A 71 6.65 6.80 4.58
N ASN A 72 6.17 7.54 5.58
CA ASN A 72 5.40 6.99 6.71
C ASN A 72 4.10 6.33 6.24
N VAL A 73 3.39 6.94 5.29
CA VAL A 73 2.13 6.43 4.76
C VAL A 73 2.38 5.20 3.89
N LEU A 74 3.41 5.25 3.03
CA LEU A 74 3.81 4.10 2.21
C LEU A 74 4.21 2.90 3.07
N LYS A 75 4.93 3.16 4.16
CA LYS A 75 5.29 2.11 5.12
C LYS A 75 4.09 1.52 5.86
N GLU A 76 3.15 2.35 6.32
CA GLU A 76 1.91 1.85 6.94
C GLU A 76 1.09 1.01 5.94
N LEU A 77 1.14 1.37 4.66
CA LEU A 77 0.49 0.63 3.58
C LEU A 77 1.16 -0.73 3.32
N GLU A 78 2.49 -0.79 3.32
CA GLU A 78 3.23 -2.05 3.23
C GLU A 78 2.91 -2.99 4.40
N GLU A 79 2.93 -2.46 5.63
CA GLU A 79 2.59 -3.22 6.84
C GLU A 79 1.14 -3.75 6.76
N PHE A 80 0.22 -2.95 6.23
CA PHE A 80 -1.15 -3.39 5.99
C PHE A 80 -1.26 -4.52 4.97
N ILE A 81 -0.57 -4.40 3.82
CA ILE A 81 -0.57 -5.44 2.78
C ILE A 81 0.01 -6.75 3.32
N GLU A 82 1.12 -6.67 4.06
CA GLU A 82 1.72 -7.85 4.71
C GLU A 82 0.77 -8.48 5.72
N TYR A 83 0.07 -7.66 6.52
CA TYR A 83 -0.91 -8.15 7.49
C TYR A 83 -2.08 -8.88 6.83
N VAL A 84 -2.62 -8.37 5.72
CA VAL A 84 -3.70 -9.03 4.99
C VAL A 84 -3.23 -10.33 4.35
N SER A 85 -2.06 -10.32 3.69
CA SER A 85 -1.48 -11.51 3.06
C SER A 85 -1.27 -12.64 4.09
N ASN A 86 -0.76 -12.29 5.27
CA ASN A 86 -0.58 -13.25 6.37
C ASN A 86 -1.90 -13.80 6.91
N GLN A 87 -2.98 -13.01 6.91
CA GLN A 87 -4.31 -13.51 7.30
C GLN A 87 -4.87 -14.48 6.28
N GLU A 88 -4.80 -14.14 4.99
CA GLU A 88 -5.28 -14.99 3.90
C GLU A 88 -4.55 -16.34 3.92
N LYS A 89 -3.22 -16.33 4.07
CA LYS A 89 -2.44 -17.55 4.22
C LYS A 89 -2.90 -18.42 5.39
N LYS A 90 -3.10 -17.82 6.57
CA LYS A 90 -3.57 -18.56 7.75
C LYS A 90 -4.94 -19.18 7.54
N LEU A 91 -5.85 -18.48 6.85
CA LEU A 91 -7.16 -19.02 6.52
C LEU A 91 -7.04 -20.22 5.57
N THR A 92 -6.24 -20.10 4.52
CA THR A 92 -5.95 -21.20 3.60
C THR A 92 -5.36 -22.41 4.34
N ASP A 93 -4.36 -22.20 5.19
CA ASP A 93 -3.74 -23.27 5.98
C ASP A 93 -4.77 -23.99 6.88
N MET A 94 -5.71 -23.24 7.46
CA MET A 94 -6.81 -23.82 8.27
C MET A 94 -7.81 -24.62 7.44
N GLU A 95 -8.17 -24.13 6.25
CA GLU A 95 -9.08 -24.81 5.33
C GLU A 95 -8.46 -26.13 4.82
N GLU A 96 -7.18 -26.10 4.45
CA GLU A 96 -6.43 -27.28 4.03
C GLU A 96 -6.39 -28.33 5.15
N LEU A 97 -6.11 -27.92 6.39
CA LEU A 97 -6.12 -28.80 7.54
C LEU A 97 -7.51 -29.41 7.78
N GLN A 98 -8.57 -28.61 7.68
CA GLN A 98 -9.94 -29.10 7.83
C GLN A 98 -10.28 -30.14 6.77
N GLN A 99 -9.89 -29.90 5.52
CA GLN A 99 -10.12 -30.82 4.41
C GLN A 99 -9.31 -32.12 4.57
N ASP A 100 -8.07 -32.03 5.05
CA ASP A 100 -7.22 -33.20 5.33
C ASP A 100 -7.85 -34.10 6.41
N ILE A 101 -8.38 -33.50 7.50
CA ILE A 101 -9.09 -34.22 8.55
C ILE A 101 -10.34 -34.91 8.00
N GLN A 102 -11.17 -34.18 7.23
CA GLN A 102 -12.37 -34.76 6.61
C GLN A 102 -12.02 -35.95 5.70
N THR A 103 -10.99 -35.80 4.87
CA THR A 103 -10.57 -36.82 3.91
C THR A 103 -10.00 -38.06 4.61
N LYS A 104 -9.14 -37.85 5.63
CA LYS A 104 -8.43 -38.95 6.31
C LYS A 104 -9.32 -39.73 7.25
N TYR A 105 -10.22 -39.07 7.97
CA TYR A 105 -10.92 -39.68 9.11
C TYR A 105 -12.43 -39.81 8.93
N ILE A 106 -13.07 -38.92 8.17
CA ILE A 106 -14.53 -38.91 8.02
C ILE A 106 -14.93 -39.66 6.75
N ASN A 107 -14.39 -39.27 5.59
CA ASN A 107 -14.79 -39.86 4.31
C ASN A 107 -14.27 -41.29 4.08
N LYS A 108 -13.34 -41.77 4.92
CA LYS A 108 -12.87 -43.17 4.94
C LYS A 108 -13.60 -44.04 5.96
N SER A 109 -14.51 -43.47 6.76
CA SER A 109 -15.32 -44.20 7.72
C SER A 109 -16.75 -44.33 7.16
N TYR A 110 -17.06 -45.54 6.69
CA TYR A 110 -18.33 -46.04 6.10
C TYR A 110 -18.56 -45.76 4.62
#